data_AF-A0AAJ2RDU5-F1
#
_entry.id   AF-A0AAJ2RDU5-F1
#
_cell.length_a   1.000
_cell.length_b   1.000
_cell.length_c   1.000
_cell.angle_alpha   90.00
_cell.angle_beta   90.00
_cell.angle_gamma   90.00
#
_symmetry.space_group_name_H-M   'P 1'
#
loop_
_entity.id
_entity.type
_entity.pdbx_description
1 polymer ?
#
loop_
_entity_poly.entity_id
_entity_poly.type
_entity_poly.pdbx_seq_one_letter_code
_entity_poly.pdbx_strand_id
1 'polypeptide(L)'
;MQHAFSLSLHIIVLFLFFFFLVRLFYRIRDKKESTANDETMKKISQSSFILKKLGINREDYYYDRFYFYQVREQYTNKIPLSKIIRVSPDIIKINGRRKWSVRYIAHDAEKEVTFVHNFTLFNRNFAGFLSAVKEANPNADVKALTIFSF
;
A
#
# COMPACT_ATOMS: atom_id res chain seq x y z
N MET A 1 15.35 12.85 -47.10
CA MET A 1 15.67 11.88 -46.01
C MET A 1 16.34 12.52 -44.79
N GLN A 2 17.29 13.46 -44.96
CA GLN A 2 17.99 14.11 -43.82
C GLN A 2 17.09 14.91 -42.86
N HIS A 3 16.08 15.62 -43.37
CA HIS A 3 15.14 16.38 -42.52
C HIS A 3 14.25 15.50 -41.63
N ALA A 4 13.84 14.32 -42.12
CA ALA A 4 13.05 13.36 -41.35
C ALA A 4 13.87 12.72 -40.21
N PHE A 5 15.16 12.48 -40.46
CA PHE A 5 16.08 11.96 -39.45
C PHE A 5 16.30 12.99 -38.32
N SER A 6 16.53 14.26 -38.68
CA SER A 6 16.64 15.36 -37.71
C SER A 6 15.37 15.51 -36.85
N LEU A 7 14.18 15.47 -37.45
CA LEU A 7 12.91 15.54 -36.72
C LEU A 7 12.73 14.36 -35.74
N SER A 8 13.07 13.14 -36.14
CA SER A 8 12.97 11.96 -35.28
C SER A 8 13.88 12.05 -34.04
N LEU A 9 15.09 12.60 -34.20
CA LEU A 9 16.04 12.80 -33.11
C LEU A 9 15.49 13.79 -32.06
N HIS A 10 14.88 14.89 -32.50
CA HIS A 10 14.28 15.88 -31.59
C HIS A 10 13.12 15.30 -30.78
N ILE A 11 12.29 14.44 -31.41
CA ILE A 11 11.19 13.76 -30.72
C ILE A 11 11.72 12.79 -29.65
N ILE A 12 12.77 12.03 -29.97
CA ILE A 12 13.40 11.11 -29.01
C ILE A 12 13.99 11.87 -27.82
N VAL A 13 14.69 12.98 -28.06
CA VAL A 13 15.25 13.81 -26.99
C VAL A 13 14.16 14.42 -26.11
N LEU A 14 13.06 14.90 -26.70
CA LEU A 14 11.90 15.40 -25.95
C LEU A 14 11.26 14.29 -25.10
N PHE A 15 11.15 13.07 -25.63
CA PHE A 15 10.61 11.94 -24.91
C PHE A 15 11.51 11.54 -23.72
N LEU A 16 12.82 11.49 -23.92
CA LEU A 16 13.79 11.22 -22.85
C LEU A 16 13.78 12.31 -21.78
N PHE A 17 13.66 13.58 -22.19
CA PHE A 17 13.54 14.70 -21.27
C PHE A 17 12.25 14.62 -20.44
N PHE A 18 11.11 14.33 -21.09
CA PHE A 18 9.85 14.13 -20.39
C PHE A 18 9.90 12.93 -19.45
N PHE A 19 10.49 11.80 -19.87
CA PHE A 19 10.71 10.64 -19.03
C PHE A 19 11.58 10.96 -17.81
N PHE A 20 12.64 11.76 -17.99
CA PHE A 20 13.50 12.20 -16.89
C PHE A 20 12.76 13.15 -15.94
N LEU A 21 11.98 14.10 -16.46
CA LEU A 21 11.13 14.97 -15.65
C LEU A 21 10.12 14.17 -14.84
N VAL A 22 9.41 13.22 -15.46
CA VAL A 22 8.47 12.33 -14.78
C VAL A 22 9.18 11.58 -13.65
N ARG A 23 10.36 11.00 -13.92
CA ARG A 23 11.17 10.31 -12.89
C ARG A 23 11.60 11.24 -11.76
N LEU A 24 11.96 12.49 -12.08
CA LEU A 24 12.33 13.51 -11.09
C LEU A 24 11.14 13.93 -10.24
N PHE A 25 9.96 14.14 -10.83
CA PHE A 25 8.72 14.41 -10.12
C PHE A 25 8.30 13.25 -9.21
N TYR A 26 8.45 12.00 -9.67
CA TYR A 26 8.25 10.82 -8.83
C TYR A 26 9.23 10.82 -7.64
N ARG A 27 10.52 11.08 -7.87
CA ARG A 27 11.55 11.12 -6.81
C ARG A 27 11.34 12.25 -5.80
N ILE A 28 10.92 13.43 -6.26
CA ILE A 28 10.61 14.57 -5.38
C ILE A 28 9.36 14.29 -4.55
N ARG A 29 8.34 13.63 -5.14
CA ARG A 29 7.14 13.23 -4.40
C ARG A 29 7.45 12.17 -3.34
N ASP A 30 8.31 11.20 -3.67
CA ASP A 30 8.83 10.20 -2.71
C ASP A 30 9.57 10.88 -1.54
N LYS A 31 10.40 11.88 -1.83
CA LYS A 31 11.11 12.64 -0.79
C LYS A 31 10.17 13.48 0.07
N LYS A 32 9.17 14.15 -0.52
CA LYS A 32 8.18 14.96 0.21
C LYS A 32 7.30 14.11 1.13
N GLU A 33 6.96 12.89 0.73
CA GLU A 33 6.24 11.92 1.55
C GLU A 33 7.12 11.31 2.67
N SER A 34 8.44 11.31 2.47
CA SER A 34 9.43 10.89 3.48
C SER A 34 9.74 11.99 4.50
N THR A 35 9.56 13.27 4.15
CA THR A 35 9.90 14.42 5.02
C THR A 35 8.69 15.19 5.57
N ALA A 36 7.47 14.87 5.13
CA ALA A 36 6.26 15.51 5.63
C ALA A 36 5.49 14.57 6.58
N ASN A 37 5.72 14.76 7.87
CA ASN A 37 5.09 14.15 9.03
C ASN A 37 5.40 12.66 9.29
N ASP A 38 6.31 12.45 10.24
CA ASP A 38 6.57 11.18 10.93
C ASP A 38 5.41 10.70 11.84
N GLU A 39 4.24 11.36 11.81
CA GLU A 39 3.10 11.10 12.70
C GLU A 39 1.74 10.93 11.98
N THR A 40 1.68 11.00 10.64
CA THR A 40 0.39 10.86 9.93
C THR A 40 0.10 9.40 9.59
N MET A 41 -1.00 8.88 10.15
CA MET A 41 -1.51 7.53 9.84
C MET A 41 -1.75 7.36 8.32
N LYS A 42 -1.04 6.40 7.72
CA LYS A 42 -1.10 6.11 6.28
C LYS A 42 -2.17 5.08 5.99
N LYS A 43 -3.19 5.45 5.22
CA LYS A 43 -4.30 4.55 4.85
C LYS A 43 -3.84 3.46 3.88
N ILE A 44 -4.21 2.21 4.16
CA ILE A 44 -3.86 1.03 3.34
C ILE A 44 -5.07 0.27 2.80
N SER A 45 -6.25 0.46 3.41
CA SER A 45 -7.49 -0.15 2.91
C SER A 45 -8.11 0.61 1.76
N GLN A 46 -8.93 -0.08 0.98
CA GLN A 46 -9.77 0.56 -0.03
C GLN A 46 -11.01 1.19 0.63
N SER A 47 -11.07 2.52 0.69
CA SER A 47 -12.35 3.20 0.95
C SER A 47 -13.03 3.57 -0.35
N SER A 48 -14.16 2.91 -0.63
CA SER A 48 -15.13 3.42 -1.60
C SER A 48 -16.36 3.84 -0.84
N PHE A 49 -16.81 5.08 -1.06
CA PHE A 49 -18.05 5.62 -0.50
C PHE A 49 -19.24 4.70 -0.80
N ILE A 50 -19.27 4.11 -2.00
CA ILE A 50 -20.29 3.15 -2.42
C ILE A 50 -20.22 1.86 -1.59
N LEU A 51 -19.01 1.34 -1.31
CA LEU A 51 -18.84 0.15 -0.48
C LEU A 51 -19.25 0.37 0.98
N LYS A 52 -19.01 1.59 1.52
CA LYS A 52 -19.49 1.98 2.86
C LYS A 52 -21.01 2.06 2.89
N LYS A 53 -21.63 2.70 1.90
CA LYS A 53 -23.10 2.84 1.79
C LYS A 53 -23.82 1.50 1.61
N LEU A 54 -23.18 0.54 0.94
CA LEU A 54 -23.69 -0.84 0.78
C LEU A 54 -23.39 -1.75 1.99
N GLY A 55 -22.72 -1.24 3.04
CA GLY A 55 -22.38 -2.03 4.23
C GLY A 55 -21.30 -3.10 4.00
N ILE A 56 -20.63 -3.09 2.84
CA ILE A 56 -19.64 -4.09 2.42
C ILE A 56 -18.27 -3.83 3.06
N ASN A 57 -17.93 -2.57 3.34
CA ASN A 57 -16.68 -2.22 4.00
C ASN A 57 -16.93 -1.24 5.15
N ARG A 58 -17.04 -1.75 6.38
CA ARG A 58 -17.32 -0.95 7.59
C ARG A 58 -16.07 -0.47 8.31
N GLU A 59 -14.88 -0.86 7.83
CA GLU A 59 -13.62 -0.65 8.52
C GLU A 59 -12.59 -0.02 7.58
N ASP A 60 -11.87 0.95 8.11
CA ASP A 60 -10.70 1.54 7.45
C ASP A 60 -9.43 1.06 8.15
N TYR A 61 -8.39 0.80 7.37
CA TYR A 61 -7.13 0.31 7.88
C TYR A 61 -6.00 1.27 7.55
N TYR A 62 -5.16 1.54 8.54
CA TYR A 62 -4.04 2.47 8.47
C TYR A 62 -2.80 1.86 9.12
N TYR A 63 -1.63 2.44 8.87
CA TYR A 63 -0.42 2.16 9.63
C TYR A 63 0.39 3.43 9.86
N ASP A 64 1.22 3.44 10.90
CA ASP A 64 2.30 4.40 11.08
C ASP A 64 3.62 3.64 11.33
N ARG A 65 4.62 4.31 11.93
CA ARG A 65 5.92 3.71 12.24
C ARG A 65 5.83 2.52 13.21
N PHE A 66 4.84 2.49 14.10
CA PHE A 66 4.80 1.56 15.24
C PHE A 66 3.56 0.67 15.26
N TYR A 67 2.45 1.12 14.67
CA TYR A 67 1.16 0.47 14.81
C TYR A 67 0.44 0.27 13.47
N PHE A 68 -0.28 -0.84 13.41
CA PHE A 68 -1.36 -1.10 12.48
C PHE A 68 -2.69 -0.77 13.16
N TYR A 69 -3.56 -0.08 12.44
CA TYR A 69 -4.82 0.44 12.97
C TYR A 69 -6.00 -0.14 12.20
N GLN A 70 -6.96 -0.67 12.93
CA GLN A 70 -8.29 -1.01 12.44
C GLN A 70 -9.27 0.01 13.03
N VAL A 71 -9.80 0.87 12.18
CA VAL A 71 -10.70 1.97 12.54
C VAL A 71 -12.12 1.63 12.09
N ARG A 72 -13.04 1.53 13.05
CA ARG A 72 -14.46 1.27 12.82
C ARG A 72 -15.28 2.30 13.58
N GLU A 73 -15.87 3.26 12.89
CA GLU A 73 -16.75 4.31 13.46
C GLU A 73 -16.33 4.84 14.85
N GLN A 74 -16.74 4.17 15.94
CA GLN A 74 -16.49 4.56 17.33
C GLN A 74 -15.30 3.85 18.01
N TYR A 75 -14.69 2.87 17.35
CA TYR A 75 -13.63 2.04 17.92
C TYR A 75 -12.39 2.01 17.02
N THR A 76 -11.22 2.16 17.64
CA THR A 76 -9.93 1.99 16.98
C THR A 76 -9.12 0.92 17.71
N ASN A 77 -8.87 -0.18 17.04
CA ASN A 77 -7.95 -1.21 17.52
C ASN A 77 -6.53 -0.88 17.04
N LYS A 78 -5.58 -0.86 17.98
CA LYS A 78 -4.16 -0.59 17.71
C LYS A 78 -3.36 -1.87 17.91
N ILE A 79 -2.64 -2.28 16.88
CA ILE A 79 -1.86 -3.52 16.86
C ILE A 79 -0.40 -3.13 16.62
N PRO A 80 0.54 -3.40 17.56
CA PRO A 80 1.95 -3.13 17.34
C PRO A 80 2.48 -3.91 16.12
N LEU A 81 3.24 -3.26 15.24
CA LEU A 81 3.80 -3.92 14.06
C LEU A 81 4.72 -5.09 14.44
N SER A 82 5.43 -4.97 15.56
CA SER A 82 6.30 -6.04 16.10
C SER A 82 5.54 -7.30 16.52
N LYS A 83 4.22 -7.20 16.76
CA LYS A 83 3.37 -8.35 17.10
C LYS A 83 2.76 -9.03 15.87
N ILE A 84 2.92 -8.45 14.68
CA ILE A 84 2.46 -9.05 13.43
C ILE A 84 3.42 -10.17 13.04
N ILE A 85 2.87 -11.36 12.78
CA ILE A 85 3.63 -12.58 12.46
C ILE A 85 3.46 -13.02 11.00
N ARG A 86 2.34 -12.65 10.35
CA ARG A 86 2.12 -12.93 8.93
C ARG A 86 1.29 -11.84 8.27
N VAL A 87 1.69 -11.44 7.07
CA VAL A 87 0.88 -10.62 6.17
C VAL A 87 0.83 -11.30 4.81
N SER A 88 -0.33 -11.78 4.40
CA SER A 88 -0.47 -12.57 3.17
C SER A 88 -1.79 -12.31 2.46
N PRO A 89 -1.83 -12.44 1.12
CA PRO A 89 -3.10 -12.49 0.42
C PRO A 89 -3.90 -13.71 0.88
N ASP A 90 -5.19 -13.51 1.07
CA ASP A 90 -6.15 -14.56 1.33
C ASP A 90 -6.34 -15.42 0.07
N ILE A 91 -6.70 -16.68 0.28
CA ILE A 91 -6.98 -17.65 -0.79
C ILE A 91 -8.32 -17.30 -1.45
N ILE A 92 -9.26 -16.76 -0.67
CA ILE A 92 -10.62 -16.47 -1.13
C ILE A 92 -10.66 -15.11 -1.85
N LYS A 93 -11.04 -15.12 -3.14
CA LYS A 93 -11.43 -13.91 -3.87
C LYS A 93 -12.90 -13.62 -3.59
N ILE A 94 -13.25 -12.41 -3.14
CA ILE A 94 -14.64 -11.93 -3.09
C ILE A 94 -14.82 -10.92 -4.21
N ASN A 95 -15.75 -11.18 -5.13
CA ASN A 95 -16.04 -10.29 -6.26
C ASN A 95 -14.79 -9.92 -7.09
N GLY A 96 -13.95 -10.92 -7.38
CA GLY A 96 -12.69 -10.75 -8.12
C GLY A 96 -11.56 -10.05 -7.35
N ARG A 97 -11.79 -9.60 -6.10
CA ARG A 97 -10.78 -8.93 -5.27
C ARG A 97 -10.20 -9.88 -4.23
N ARG A 98 -8.88 -9.89 -4.12
CA ARG A 98 -8.16 -10.67 -3.11
C ARG A 98 -8.12 -9.89 -1.79
N LYS A 99 -8.57 -10.50 -0.71
CA LYS A 99 -8.36 -9.96 0.63
C LYS A 99 -6.91 -10.15 1.04
N TRP A 100 -6.44 -9.34 1.98
CA TRP A 100 -5.20 -9.55 2.70
C TRP A 100 -5.51 -9.85 4.14
N SER A 101 -4.75 -10.79 4.69
CA SER A 101 -4.79 -11.22 6.07
C SER A 101 -3.56 -10.67 6.79
N VAL A 102 -3.79 -10.10 7.97
CA VAL A 102 -2.76 -9.70 8.95
C VAL A 102 -2.97 -10.54 10.20
N ARG A 103 -2.05 -11.46 10.47
CA ARG A 103 -2.05 -12.29 11.67
C ARG A 103 -1.05 -11.75 12.68
N TYR A 104 -1.47 -11.66 13.93
CA TYR A 104 -0.71 -11.04 15.01
C TYR A 104 -0.95 -11.75 16.35
N ILE A 105 -0.01 -11.59 17.28
CA ILE A 105 -0.15 -12.11 18.64
C ILE A 105 -0.74 -11.04 19.56
N ALA A 106 -1.82 -11.37 20.26
CA ALA A 106 -2.42 -10.52 21.27
C ALA A 106 -2.86 -11.37 22.47
N HIS A 107 -2.39 -11.01 23.67
CA HIS A 107 -2.61 -11.79 24.90
C HIS A 107 -2.27 -13.28 24.72
N ASP A 108 -1.10 -13.54 24.12
CA ASP A 108 -0.57 -14.89 23.84
C ASP A 108 -1.44 -15.77 22.93
N ALA A 109 -2.46 -15.19 22.29
CA ALA A 109 -3.28 -15.83 21.28
C ALA A 109 -3.01 -15.23 19.89
N GLU A 110 -3.02 -16.08 18.86
CA GLU A 110 -3.02 -15.63 17.47
C GLU A 110 -4.39 -15.06 17.09
N LYS A 111 -4.38 -13.87 16.51
CA LYS A 111 -5.56 -13.18 15.98
C LYS A 111 -5.33 -12.81 14.53
N GLU A 112 -6.41 -12.69 13.78
CA GLU A 112 -6.38 -12.41 12.35
C GLU A 112 -7.35 -11.27 12.01
N VAL A 113 -6.89 -10.37 11.16
CA VAL A 113 -7.69 -9.29 10.58
C VAL A 113 -7.58 -9.39 9.06
N THR A 114 -8.72 -9.42 8.38
CA THR A 114 -8.76 -9.48 6.92
C THR A 114 -9.34 -8.20 6.34
N PHE A 115 -8.71 -7.64 5.31
CA PHE A 115 -9.20 -6.46 4.63
C PHE A 115 -8.91 -6.47 3.14
N VAL A 116 -9.66 -5.67 2.37
CA VAL A 116 -9.37 -5.43 0.96
C VAL A 116 -8.43 -4.24 0.85
N HIS A 117 -7.21 -4.48 0.37
CA HIS A 117 -6.27 -3.39 0.10
C HIS A 117 -6.69 -2.62 -1.16
N ASN A 118 -6.29 -1.36 -1.25
CA ASN A 118 -6.54 -0.56 -2.44
C ASN A 118 -5.58 -1.00 -3.57
N PHE A 119 -6.11 -1.62 -4.64
CA PHE A 119 -5.31 -2.13 -5.77
C PHE A 119 -4.96 -1.08 -6.82
N THR A 120 -5.33 0.20 -6.63
CA THR A 120 -4.94 1.25 -7.58
C THR A 120 -3.41 1.36 -7.64
N LEU A 121 -2.86 1.60 -8.83
CA LEU A 121 -1.44 1.77 -9.18
C LEU A 121 -0.68 2.84 -8.35
N PHE A 122 -1.33 3.42 -7.34
CA PHE A 122 -0.85 4.46 -6.44
C PHE A 122 -0.76 4.03 -4.97
N ASN A 123 -1.05 2.77 -4.60
CA ASN A 123 -0.99 2.32 -3.20
C ASN A 123 0.44 1.99 -2.73
N ARG A 124 1.31 3.01 -2.69
CA ARG A 124 2.63 2.96 -2.04
C ARG A 124 2.53 2.71 -0.54
N ASN A 125 1.44 3.17 0.07
CA ASN A 125 1.20 2.99 1.51
C ASN A 125 1.20 1.52 1.89
N PHE A 126 0.52 0.66 1.14
CA PHE A 126 0.47 -0.76 1.48
C PHE A 126 1.82 -1.45 1.27
N ALA A 127 2.58 -1.10 0.22
CA ALA A 127 3.96 -1.58 0.08
C ALA A 127 4.84 -1.12 1.26
N GLY A 128 4.71 0.14 1.67
CA GLY A 128 5.41 0.68 2.84
C GLY A 128 5.01 -0.01 4.14
N PHE A 129 3.74 -0.42 4.29
CA PHE A 129 3.29 -1.22 5.42
C PHE A 129 3.97 -2.59 5.46
N LEU A 130 4.06 -3.30 4.33
CA LEU A 130 4.76 -4.59 4.26
C LEU A 130 6.23 -4.44 4.69
N SER A 131 6.91 -3.38 4.22
CA SER A 131 8.28 -3.07 4.63
C SER A 131 8.38 -2.75 6.12
N ALA A 132 7.49 -1.92 6.66
CA ALA A 132 7.49 -1.52 8.07
C ALA A 132 7.23 -2.72 9.01
N VAL A 133 6.34 -3.65 8.62
CA VAL A 133 6.14 -4.90 9.36
C VAL A 133 7.40 -5.74 9.38
N LYS A 134 8.07 -5.87 8.23
CA LYS A 134 9.30 -6.67 8.12
C LYS A 134 10.46 -6.06 8.91
N GLU A 135 10.52 -4.74 8.98
CA GLU A 135 11.48 -3.99 9.80
C GLU A 135 11.20 -4.17 11.29
N ALA A 136 9.93 -4.05 11.72
CA ALA A 136 9.54 -4.20 13.12
C ALA A 136 9.61 -5.65 13.63
N ASN A 137 9.40 -6.63 12.75
CA ASN A 137 9.54 -8.05 13.04
C ASN A 137 10.21 -8.77 11.85
N PRO A 138 11.55 -8.94 11.88
CA PRO A 138 12.28 -9.65 10.83
C PRO A 138 11.83 -11.11 10.61
N ASN A 139 11.23 -11.73 11.64
CA ASN A 139 10.71 -13.11 11.57
C ASN A 139 9.30 -13.21 10.97
N ALA A 140 8.64 -12.07 10.71
CA ALA A 140 7.31 -12.08 10.10
C ALA A 140 7.35 -12.63 8.66
N ASP A 141 6.37 -13.48 8.34
CA ASP A 141 6.12 -13.99 6.98
C ASP A 141 5.29 -12.94 6.22
N VAL A 142 5.98 -12.08 5.48
CA VAL A 142 5.37 -10.99 4.71
C VAL A 142 5.45 -11.34 3.23
N LYS A 143 4.28 -11.58 2.60
CA LYS A 143 4.20 -11.84 1.17
C LYS A 143 4.32 -10.54 0.38
N ALA A 144 5.16 -10.56 -0.65
CA ALA A 144 5.33 -9.42 -1.55
C ALA A 144 4.05 -9.17 -2.37
N LEU A 145 3.84 -7.91 -2.74
CA LEU A 145 2.84 -7.54 -3.73
C LEU A 145 3.23 -8.17 -5.08
N THR A 146 2.42 -9.12 -5.54
CA THR A 146 2.58 -9.66 -6.89
C THR A 146 1.83 -8.75 -7.85
N ILE A 147 2.54 -8.17 -8.82
CA ILE A 147 1.99 -7.24 -9.82
C ILE A 147 1.03 -7.96 -10.79
N PHE A 148 1.08 -9.30 -10.82
CA PHE A 148 0.28 -10.17 -11.67
C PHE A 148 -0.60 -11.08 -10.80
N SER A 149 -1.77 -10.59 -10.39
CA SER A 149 -2.83 -11.46 -9.89
C SER A 149 -4.17 -10.98 -10.44
N PHE A 150 -4.41 -11.30 -11.71
CA PHE A 150 -5.72 -11.21 -12.34
C PHE A 150 -6.59 -12.40 -11.86
#